data_AF-A0AB39RQQ3-F1
#
_entry.id   AF-A0AB39RQQ3-F1
#
_cell.length_a   1.000
_cell.length_b   1.000
_cell.length_c   1.000
_cell.angle_alpha   90.00
_cell.angle_beta   90.00
_cell.angle_gamma   90.00
#
_symmetry.space_group_name_H-M   'P 1'
#
loop_
_entity.id
_entity.type
_entity.pdbx_description
1 polymer ?
#
loop_
_entity_poly.entity_id
_entity_poly.type
_entity_poly.pdbx_seq_one_letter_code
_entity_poly.pdbx_strand_id
1 'polypeptide(L)'
;MERVAVVAAAHSDGYAATGHLLGLLAALPAPTKAGERFWSDLWRSSVTAYLLPVNIKALVLRSLAGEGTVLARQVLSAVDEMTPPQRVAAGEVIGQALVESDHLSELKTQVIGELWLRDLELTAWRVLPADRRSDDPAGRTAFLDAWTSV
;
A
#
# COMPACT_ATOMS: atom_id res chain seq x y z
N MET A 1 5.06 26.60 18.11
CA MET A 1 3.99 25.59 17.91
C MET A 1 4.10 24.85 16.57
N GLU A 2 4.61 25.47 15.51
CA GLU A 2 4.71 24.87 14.16
C GLU A 2 5.57 23.58 14.07
N ARG A 3 6.70 23.51 14.79
CA ARG A 3 7.53 22.29 14.84
C ARG A 3 6.85 21.09 15.51
N VAL A 4 5.94 21.32 16.45
CA VAL A 4 5.22 20.24 17.16
C VAL A 4 4.11 19.68 16.26
N ALA A 5 3.45 20.51 15.46
CA ALA A 5 2.44 20.08 14.48
C ALA A 5 3.05 19.24 13.35
N VAL A 6 4.24 19.62 12.84
CA VAL A 6 4.97 18.83 11.82
C VAL A 6 5.44 17.48 12.38
N VAL A 7 5.93 17.45 13.62
CA VAL A 7 6.32 16.19 14.29
C VAL A 7 5.09 15.31 14.57
N ALA A 8 3.98 15.88 15.00
CA ALA A 8 2.72 15.15 15.24
C ALA A 8 2.10 14.61 13.93
N ALA A 9 2.19 15.37 12.83
CA ALA A 9 1.76 14.90 11.51
C ALA A 9 2.66 13.78 10.98
N ALA A 10 3.98 13.89 11.17
CA ALA A 10 4.95 12.83 10.84
C ALA A 10 4.80 11.57 11.71
N HIS A 11 4.26 11.71 12.93
CA HIS A 11 3.90 10.61 13.83
C HIS A 11 2.42 10.21 13.72
N SER A 12 1.65 10.79 12.80
CA SER A 12 0.29 10.33 12.56
C SER A 12 0.35 8.98 11.88
N ASP A 13 -0.41 8.02 12.39
CA ASP A 13 -0.50 6.66 11.85
C ASP A 13 -0.74 6.65 10.33
N GLY A 14 -1.44 7.68 9.80
CA GLY A 14 -1.75 7.83 8.38
C GLY A 14 -0.57 8.27 7.52
N TYR A 15 0.28 9.18 8.03
CA TYR A 15 1.49 9.60 7.31
C TYR A 15 2.52 8.48 7.29
N ALA A 16 2.67 7.75 8.41
CA ALA A 16 3.52 6.58 8.48
C ALA A 16 3.03 5.46 7.55
N ALA A 17 1.72 5.17 7.54
CA ALA A 17 1.14 4.18 6.63
C ALA A 17 1.27 4.59 5.16
N THR A 18 1.08 5.87 4.84
CA THR A 18 1.28 6.39 3.47
C THR A 18 2.74 6.27 3.04
N GLY A 19 3.68 6.61 3.92
CA GLY A 19 5.11 6.43 3.67
C GLY A 19 5.50 4.97 3.44
N HIS A 20 4.97 4.05 4.24
CA HIS A 20 5.20 2.62 4.05
C HIS A 20 4.60 2.10 2.75
N LEU A 21 3.38 2.53 2.38
CA LEU A 21 2.75 2.19 1.10
C LEU A 21 3.62 2.62 -0.10
N LEU A 22 4.18 3.83 -0.02
CA LEU A 22 5.11 4.33 -1.03
C LEU A 22 6.43 3.55 -1.05
N GLY A 23 6.95 3.16 0.12
CA GLY A 23 8.13 2.31 0.23
C GLY A 23 7.95 0.94 -0.44
N LEU A 24 6.81 0.29 -0.22
CA LEU A 24 6.47 -0.98 -0.88
C LEU A 24 6.44 -0.85 -2.41
N LEU A 25 5.82 0.21 -2.93
CA LEU A 25 5.78 0.49 -4.38
C LEU A 25 7.17 0.82 -4.94
N ALA A 26 8.01 1.53 -4.17
CA ALA A 26 9.37 1.89 -4.57
C ALA A 26 10.34 0.69 -4.60
N ALA A 27 10.02 -0.40 -3.89
CA ALA A 27 10.77 -1.65 -3.95
C ALA A 27 10.55 -2.42 -5.27
N LEU A 28 9.51 -2.08 -6.04
CA LEU A 28 9.26 -2.69 -7.34
C LEU A 28 10.17 -2.09 -8.44
N PRO A 29 10.44 -2.83 -9.53
CA PRO A 29 11.19 -2.32 -10.66
C PRO A 29 10.65 -0.99 -11.18
N ALA A 30 11.54 0.01 -11.30
CA ALA A 30 11.14 1.34 -11.75
C ALA A 30 10.44 1.28 -13.13
N PRO A 31 9.40 2.10 -13.39
CA PRO A 31 8.63 2.12 -14.63
C PRO A 31 9.41 2.79 -15.77
N THR A 32 10.55 2.20 -16.11
CA THR A 32 11.47 2.54 -17.18
C THR A 32 11.52 1.38 -18.18
N LYS A 33 12.27 1.53 -19.28
CA LYS A 33 12.48 0.42 -20.24
C LYS A 33 13.01 -0.87 -19.57
N ALA A 34 13.83 -0.75 -18.52
CA ALA A 34 14.35 -1.91 -17.81
C ALA A 34 13.27 -2.66 -17.01
N GLY A 35 12.26 -1.95 -16.48
CA GLY A 35 11.16 -2.54 -15.71
C GLY A 35 9.92 -2.89 -16.53
N GLU A 36 9.88 -2.56 -17.83
CA GLU A 36 8.71 -2.76 -18.69
C GLU A 36 8.20 -4.21 -18.70
N ARG A 37 9.14 -5.17 -18.71
CA ARG A 37 8.81 -6.60 -18.64
C ARG A 37 8.09 -6.95 -17.34
N PHE A 38 8.62 -6.50 -16.20
CA PHE A 38 8.00 -6.72 -14.89
C PHE A 38 6.56 -6.21 -14.88
N TRP A 39 6.32 -4.96 -15.30
CA TRP A 39 4.97 -4.38 -15.30
C TRP A 39 4.01 -5.09 -16.25
N SER A 40 4.52 -5.56 -17.39
CA SER A 40 3.75 -6.36 -18.35
C SER A 40 3.36 -7.72 -17.79
N ASP A 41 4.31 -8.42 -17.15
CA ASP A 41 4.09 -9.73 -16.55
C ASP A 41 3.15 -9.60 -15.33
N LEU A 42 3.30 -8.56 -14.51
CA LEU A 42 2.42 -8.29 -13.38
C LEU A 42 0.97 -8.06 -13.83
N TRP A 43 0.76 -7.27 -14.90
CA TRP A 43 -0.58 -7.07 -15.44
C TRP A 43 -1.20 -8.36 -15.98
N ARG A 44 -0.43 -9.18 -16.71
CA ARG A 44 -0.93 -10.47 -17.22
C ARG A 44 -1.28 -11.44 -16.11
N SER A 45 -0.49 -11.49 -15.03
CA SER A 45 -0.71 -12.39 -13.90
C SER A 45 -1.87 -11.95 -13.00
N SER A 46 -1.95 -10.65 -12.72
CA SER A 46 -2.99 -10.08 -11.85
C SER A 46 -4.31 -9.84 -12.57
N VAL A 47 -4.28 -9.66 -13.90
CA VAL A 47 -5.43 -9.30 -14.75
C VAL A 47 -6.08 -7.97 -14.33
N THR A 48 -5.43 -7.17 -13.48
CA THR A 48 -5.85 -5.83 -13.12
C THR A 48 -4.87 -4.80 -13.66
N ALA A 49 -5.41 -3.75 -14.27
CA ALA A 49 -4.61 -2.62 -14.71
C ALA A 49 -4.36 -1.63 -13.57
N TYR A 50 -5.03 -1.77 -12.42
CA TYR A 50 -5.05 -0.73 -11.39
C TYR A 50 -3.69 -0.41 -10.79
N LEU A 51 -2.76 -1.38 -10.74
CA LEU A 51 -1.39 -1.17 -10.25
C LEU A 51 -0.40 -0.76 -11.34
N LEU A 52 -0.82 -0.68 -12.61
CA LEU A 52 0.07 -0.28 -13.67
C LEU A 52 0.56 1.16 -13.47
N PRO A 53 1.82 1.47 -13.79
CA PRO A 53 2.41 2.79 -13.56
C PRO A 53 1.57 3.92 -14.17
N VAL A 54 1.00 3.71 -15.35
CA VAL A 54 0.14 4.70 -16.02
C VAL A 54 -1.11 5.05 -15.20
N ASN A 55 -1.63 4.11 -14.41
CA ASN A 55 -2.86 4.26 -13.63
C ASN A 55 -2.59 4.75 -12.20
N ILE A 56 -1.40 4.47 -11.63
CA ILE A 56 -1.06 4.89 -10.27
C ILE A 56 -0.17 6.14 -10.19
N LYS A 57 0.51 6.56 -11.27
CA LYS A 57 1.51 7.65 -11.22
C LYS A 57 0.99 8.92 -10.56
N ALA A 58 -0.19 9.40 -10.97
CA ALA A 58 -0.76 10.61 -10.39
C ALA A 58 -1.10 10.43 -8.90
N LEU A 59 -1.54 9.23 -8.52
CA LEU A 59 -1.88 8.90 -7.13
C LEU A 59 -0.62 8.82 -6.26
N VAL A 60 0.46 8.21 -6.76
CA VAL A 60 1.77 8.18 -6.09
C VAL A 60 2.30 9.60 -5.85
N LEU A 61 2.22 10.48 -6.85
CA LEU A 61 2.64 11.88 -6.69
C LEU A 61 1.82 12.64 -5.65
N ARG A 62 0.51 12.39 -5.57
CA ARG A 62 -0.36 12.97 -4.54
C ARG A 62 -0.06 12.41 -3.15
N SER A 63 0.20 11.11 -3.03
CA SER A 63 0.60 10.48 -1.76
C SER A 63 1.92 11.04 -1.23
N LEU A 64 2.87 11.39 -2.10
CA LEU A 64 4.11 12.08 -1.71
C LEU A 64 3.85 13.47 -1.11
N ALA A 65 2.72 14.10 -1.44
CA ALA A 65 2.26 15.35 -0.85
C ALA A 65 1.39 15.13 0.42
N GLY A 66 1.20 13.89 0.86
CA GLY A 66 0.41 13.52 2.04
C GLY A 66 -1.02 13.04 1.74
N GLU A 67 -1.45 13.01 0.48
CA GLU A 67 -2.80 12.58 0.08
C GLU A 67 -2.86 11.06 -0.22
N GLY A 68 -2.56 10.23 0.77
CA GLY A 68 -2.44 8.77 0.61
C GLY A 68 -3.74 8.01 0.31
N THR A 69 -4.89 8.57 0.69
CA THR A 69 -6.19 7.86 0.67
C THR A 69 -6.62 7.36 -0.70
N VAL A 70 -6.37 8.14 -1.76
CA VAL A 70 -6.79 7.75 -3.12
C VAL A 70 -5.92 6.60 -3.65
N LEU A 71 -4.61 6.63 -3.38
CA LEU A 71 -3.72 5.52 -3.70
C LEU A 71 -4.09 4.26 -2.93
N ALA A 72 -4.40 4.38 -1.64
CA ALA A 72 -4.84 3.26 -0.82
C ALA A 72 -6.13 2.60 -1.35
N ARG A 73 -7.13 3.39 -1.77
CA ARG A 73 -8.34 2.84 -2.40
C ARG A 73 -8.04 2.12 -3.70
N GLN A 74 -7.19 2.70 -4.55
CA GLN A 74 -6.78 2.09 -5.81
C GLN A 74 -6.12 0.72 -5.58
N VAL A 75 -5.24 0.63 -4.58
CA VAL A 75 -4.57 -0.62 -4.20
C VAL A 75 -5.60 -1.66 -3.73
N LEU A 76 -6.53 -1.28 -2.86
CA LEU A 76 -7.56 -2.19 -2.39
C LEU A 76 -8.48 -2.67 -3.52
N SER A 77 -8.83 -1.80 -4.47
CA SER A 77 -9.58 -2.19 -5.68
C SER A 77 -8.80 -3.17 -6.56
N ALA A 78 -7.48 -2.97 -6.73
CA ALA A 78 -6.64 -3.92 -7.44
C ALA A 78 -6.65 -5.30 -6.79
N VAL A 79 -6.57 -5.32 -5.46
CA VAL A 79 -6.55 -6.55 -4.67
C VAL A 79 -7.92 -7.25 -4.70
N ASP A 80 -9.01 -6.50 -4.62
CA ASP A 80 -10.39 -7.01 -4.73
C ASP A 80 -10.70 -7.64 -6.10
N GLU A 81 -10.19 -7.07 -7.20
CA GLU A 81 -10.36 -7.63 -8.55
C GLU A 81 -9.61 -8.94 -8.78
N MET A 82 -8.55 -9.21 -8.02
CA MET A 82 -7.75 -10.42 -8.18
C MET A 82 -8.44 -11.63 -7.55
N THR A 83 -8.72 -12.65 -8.37
CA THR A 83 -9.07 -13.99 -7.89
C THR A 83 -7.90 -14.64 -7.13
N PRO A 84 -8.13 -15.65 -6.27
CA PRO A 84 -7.05 -16.31 -5.55
C PRO A 84 -5.90 -16.83 -6.43
N PRO A 85 -6.15 -17.47 -7.60
CA PRO A 85 -5.08 -17.88 -8.51
C PRO A 85 -4.29 -16.69 -9.08
N GLN A 86 -4.97 -15.59 -9.42
CA GLN A 86 -4.32 -14.37 -9.93
C GLN A 86 -3.46 -13.70 -8.84
N ARG A 87 -3.92 -13.70 -7.58
CA ARG A 87 -3.11 -13.21 -6.45
C ARG A 87 -1.82 -14.02 -6.30
N VAL A 88 -1.89 -15.35 -6.43
CA VAL A 88 -0.69 -16.21 -6.38
C VAL A 88 0.24 -15.90 -7.55
N ALA A 89 -0.28 -15.83 -8.77
CA ALA A 89 0.53 -15.54 -9.97
C ALA A 89 1.16 -14.13 -9.92
N ALA A 90 0.43 -13.13 -9.44
CA ALA A 90 0.96 -11.79 -9.23
C ALA A 90 2.06 -11.78 -8.16
N GLY A 91 1.84 -12.53 -7.07
CA GLY A 91 2.83 -12.75 -6.02
C GLY A 91 4.12 -13.34 -6.57
N GLU A 92 4.06 -14.36 -7.43
CA GLU A 92 5.27 -14.94 -8.04
C GLU A 92 6.08 -13.91 -8.85
N VAL A 93 5.42 -13.07 -9.65
CA VAL A 93 6.10 -12.01 -10.42
C VAL A 93 6.75 -10.98 -9.49
N ILE A 94 6.05 -10.55 -8.44
CA ILE A 94 6.56 -9.60 -7.44
C ILE A 94 7.73 -10.19 -6.68
N GLY A 95 7.58 -11.42 -6.18
CA GLY A 95 8.64 -12.11 -5.45
C GLY A 95 9.90 -12.25 -6.29
N GLN A 96 9.77 -12.51 -7.60
CA GLN A 96 10.93 -12.70 -8.47
C GLN A 96 11.71 -11.40 -8.62
N ALA A 97 11.00 -10.30 -8.81
CA ALA A 97 11.61 -8.98 -8.85
C ALA A 97 12.30 -8.61 -7.53
N LEU A 98 11.69 -8.95 -6.39
CA LEU A 98 12.24 -8.65 -5.07
C LEU A 98 13.49 -9.48 -4.73
N VAL A 99 13.54 -10.75 -5.14
CA VAL A 99 14.75 -11.60 -5.00
C VAL A 99 15.90 -11.10 -5.88
N GLU A 100 15.59 -10.56 -7.06
CA GLU A 100 16.59 -9.98 -7.97
C GLU A 100 17.14 -8.65 -7.44
N SER A 101 16.34 -7.89 -6.69
CA SER A 101 16.73 -6.60 -6.13
C SER A 101 17.38 -6.66 -4.75
N ASP A 102 17.12 -7.71 -3.97
CA ASP A 102 17.44 -7.77 -2.55
C ASP A 102 17.98 -9.15 -2.14
N HIS A 103 18.88 -9.22 -1.16
CA HIS A 103 19.50 -10.48 -0.69
C HIS A 103 18.53 -11.40 0.10
N LEU A 104 17.24 -11.41 -0.23
CA LEU A 104 16.19 -12.24 0.37
C LEU A 104 16.16 -13.67 -0.21
N SER A 105 17.30 -14.16 -0.70
CA SER A 105 17.45 -15.42 -1.44
C SER A 105 17.15 -16.70 -0.63
N GLU A 106 16.96 -16.59 0.69
CA GLU A 106 16.66 -17.72 1.57
C GLU A 106 15.18 -18.13 1.52
N LEU A 107 14.29 -17.21 1.14
CA LEU A 107 12.85 -17.47 1.03
C LEU A 107 12.46 -17.78 -0.41
N LYS A 108 11.44 -18.64 -0.58
CA LYS A 108 10.87 -18.89 -1.90
C LYS A 108 10.24 -17.62 -2.45
N THR A 109 10.45 -17.36 -3.73
CA THR A 109 9.82 -16.29 -4.52
C THR A 109 8.32 -16.12 -4.22
N GLN A 110 7.59 -17.23 -4.22
CA GLN A 110 6.16 -17.26 -3.93
C GLN A 110 5.82 -16.69 -2.55
N VAL A 111 6.60 -17.03 -1.52
CA VAL A 111 6.40 -16.58 -0.14
C VAL A 111 6.67 -15.09 -0.01
N ILE A 112 7.75 -14.60 -0.63
CA ILE A 112 8.11 -13.18 -0.63
C ILE A 112 6.99 -12.35 -1.27
N GLY A 113 6.51 -12.78 -2.43
CA GLY A 113 5.42 -12.11 -3.14
C GLY A 113 4.10 -12.10 -2.39
N GLU A 114 3.73 -13.21 -1.77
CA GLU A 114 2.52 -13.31 -0.94
C GLU A 114 2.59 -12.35 0.25
N LEU A 115 3.72 -12.33 0.96
CA LEU A 115 3.94 -11.44 2.09
C LEU A 115 3.90 -9.97 1.67
N TRP A 116 4.52 -9.64 0.53
CA TRP A 116 4.49 -8.28 -0.01
C TRP A 116 3.05 -7.85 -0.37
N LEU A 117 2.28 -8.69 -1.06
CA LEU A 117 0.88 -8.38 -1.41
C LEU A 117 0.01 -8.19 -0.17
N ARG A 118 0.22 -9.01 0.85
CA ARG A 118 -0.50 -8.91 2.12
C ARG A 118 -0.13 -7.65 2.88
N ASP A 119 1.15 -7.28 2.91
CA ASP A 119 1.60 -6.04 3.56
C ASP A 119 1.08 -4.81 2.80
N LEU A 120 1.07 -4.86 1.47
CA LEU A 120 0.47 -3.82 0.63
C LEU A 120 -1.02 -3.62 0.95
N GLU A 121 -1.80 -4.71 1.00
CA GLU A 121 -3.23 -4.67 1.33
C GLU A 121 -3.49 -4.14 2.75
N LEU A 122 -2.77 -4.66 3.74
CA LEU A 122 -2.89 -4.23 5.14
C LEU A 122 -2.51 -2.76 5.32
N THR A 123 -1.48 -2.31 4.62
CA THR A 123 -1.01 -0.93 4.69
C THR A 123 -2.00 0.03 4.04
N ALA A 124 -2.52 -0.33 2.86
CA ALA A 124 -3.60 0.43 2.23
C ALA A 124 -4.84 0.50 3.14
N TRP A 125 -5.20 -0.59 3.81
CA TRP A 125 -6.30 -0.58 4.78
C TRP A 125 -6.03 0.38 5.96
N ARG A 126 -4.79 0.49 6.45
CA ARG A 126 -4.40 1.41 7.55
C ARG A 126 -4.44 2.89 7.15
N VAL A 127 -4.21 3.22 5.88
CA VAL A 127 -4.29 4.61 5.39
C VAL A 127 -5.72 5.15 5.50
N LEU A 128 -6.74 4.34 5.19
CA LEU A 128 -8.15 4.80 5.16
C LEU A 128 -8.72 5.33 6.49
N PRO A 129 -8.59 4.63 7.65
CA PRO A 129 -9.10 5.11 8.92
C PRO A 129 -8.24 6.20 9.54
N ALA A 130 -6.96 6.31 9.17
CA ALA A 130 -6.09 7.36 9.67
C ALA A 130 -6.47 8.75 9.13
N ASP A 131 -6.97 8.81 7.89
CA ASP A 131 -7.54 10.02 7.28
C ASP A 131 -8.88 10.43 7.94
N ARG A 132 -9.62 9.46 8.51
CA ARG A 132 -10.88 9.73 9.24
C ARG A 132 -10.70 10.10 10.72
N ARG A 133 -9.56 9.75 11.32
CA ARG A 133 -9.34 9.90 12.76
C ARG A 133 -9.16 11.35 13.23
N SER A 134 -8.97 12.32 12.31
CA SER A 134 -8.73 13.70 12.71
C SER A 134 -9.94 14.42 13.31
N ASP A 135 -11.18 14.03 13.00
CA ASP A 135 -12.33 14.94 13.21
C ASP A 135 -13.62 14.34 13.78
N ASP A 136 -13.62 13.17 14.46
CA ASP A 136 -14.83 12.68 15.16
C ASP A 136 -14.73 12.65 16.69
N PRO A 137 -14.76 13.83 17.36
CA PRO A 137 -14.88 13.91 18.82
C PRO A 137 -16.14 13.23 19.37
N ALA A 138 -17.25 13.26 18.63
CA ALA A 138 -18.53 12.71 19.08
C ALA A 138 -18.50 11.18 19.14
N GLY A 139 -17.96 10.53 18.11
CA GLY A 139 -17.73 9.08 18.11
C GLY A 139 -16.74 8.65 19.20
N ARG A 140 -15.74 9.48 19.51
CA ARG A 140 -14.80 9.20 20.60
C ARG A 140 -15.49 9.24 21.97
N THR A 141 -16.31 10.25 22.23
CA THR A 141 -17.08 10.34 23.47
C THR A 141 -18.07 9.18 23.58
N ALA A 142 -18.82 8.87 22.52
CA ALA A 142 -19.76 7.74 22.52
C ALA A 142 -19.07 6.38 22.78
N PHE A 143 -17.87 6.18 22.24
CA PHE A 143 -17.05 4.98 22.53
C PHE A 143 -16.65 4.90 24.01
N LEU A 144 -16.20 6.02 24.60
CA LEU A 144 -15.82 6.07 26.01
C LEU A 144 -17.02 5.87 26.95
N ASP A 145 -18.15 6.49 26.64
CA ASP A 145 -19.39 6.35 27.41
C ASP A 145 -19.85 4.88 27.43
N ALA A 146 -19.84 4.21 26.28
CA ALA A 146 -20.22 2.80 26.18
C ALA A 146 -19.32 1.84 26.99
N TRP A 147 -18.04 2.17 27.15
CA TRP A 147 -17.07 1.34 27.88
C TRP A 147 -16.99 1.66 29.38
N THR A 148 -17.41 2.87 29.78
CA THR A 148 -17.41 3.31 31.19
C THR A 148 -18.77 3.11 31.87
N SER A 149 -19.81 2.78 31.12
CA SER A 149 -21.16 2.48 31.64
C SER A 149 -21.36 1.04 32.11
N VAL A 150 -20.31 0.21 32.15
CA VAL A 150 -20.34 -1.20 32.61
C VAL A 150 -19.83 -1.33 34.04
#